data_AF-A0A4S8ITV0-F1
#
_entry.id   AF-A0A4S8ITV0-F1
#
_cell.length_a   1.000
_cell.length_b   1.000
_cell.length_c   1.000
_cell.angle_alpha   90.00
_cell.angle_beta   90.00
_cell.angle_gamma   90.00
#
_symmetry.space_group_name_H-M   'P 1'
#
loop_
_entity.id
_entity.type
_entity.pdbx_description
1 polymer ?
#
loop_
_entity_poly.entity_id
_entity_poly.type
_entity_poly.pdbx_seq_one_letter_code
_entity_poly.pdbx_strand_id
1 'polypeptide(L)'
;MKAARAEVRLVKGETLMLSQNLDEARADARATSESLADEIRQCPEKDRKLIEDYKKSRGFELGLTWMGQVTYEYGYRIALACFRACYPDLEVVEDPFASFPEDLGVDMPKDVPFDDSTNVPEKYGGSFQKCSEVSKPLDRIS
;
A
#
# COMPACT_ATOMS: atom_id res chain seq x y z
N MET A 1 -8.85 31.63 63.50
CA MET A 1 -7.83 30.55 63.52
C MET A 1 -8.40 29.13 63.59
N LYS A 2 -9.40 28.81 64.44
CA LYS A 2 -9.92 27.43 64.57
C LYS A 2 -10.69 26.91 63.33
N ALA A 3 -11.52 27.75 62.71
CA ALA A 3 -12.28 27.40 61.50
C ALA A 3 -11.36 27.06 60.31
N ALA A 4 -10.41 27.95 59.98
CA ALA A 4 -9.40 27.69 58.95
C ALA A 4 -8.60 26.39 59.17
N ARG A 5 -8.33 26.00 60.44
CA ARG A 5 -7.66 24.72 60.75
C ARG A 5 -8.54 23.50 60.46
N ALA A 6 -9.85 23.60 60.62
CA ALA A 6 -10.78 22.52 60.30
C ALA A 6 -10.92 22.36 58.78
N GLU A 7 -11.01 23.46 58.05
CA GLU A 7 -11.04 23.48 56.58
C GLU A 7 -9.77 22.86 55.98
N VAL A 8 -8.58 23.23 56.47
CA VAL A 8 -7.31 22.62 56.01
C VAL A 8 -7.28 21.11 56.25
N ARG A 9 -7.86 20.62 57.35
CA ARG A 9 -7.93 19.17 57.64
C ARG A 9 -8.90 18.45 56.71
N LEU A 10 -10.03 19.09 56.38
CA LEU A 10 -11.02 18.57 55.46
C LEU A 10 -10.46 18.47 54.03
N VAL A 11 -9.90 19.56 53.50
CA VAL A 11 -9.28 19.60 52.17
C VAL A 11 -8.13 18.59 52.07
N LYS A 12 -7.35 18.40 53.14
CA LYS A 12 -6.31 17.37 53.19
C LYS A 12 -6.89 15.96 53.08
N GLY A 13 -8.01 15.68 53.73
CA GLY A 13 -8.71 14.39 53.62
C GLY A 13 -9.25 14.16 52.21
N GLU A 14 -9.88 15.16 51.62
CA GLU A 14 -10.41 15.11 50.24
C GLU A 14 -9.29 14.89 49.21
N THR A 15 -8.15 15.57 49.37
CA THR A 15 -6.99 15.41 48.50
C THR A 15 -6.43 13.99 48.57
N LEU A 16 -6.38 13.41 49.78
CA LEU A 16 -5.95 12.02 49.96
C LEU A 16 -6.89 11.03 49.28
N MET A 17 -8.21 11.21 49.45
CA MET A 17 -9.20 10.37 48.77
C MET A 17 -9.11 10.49 47.24
N LEU A 18 -8.96 11.71 46.72
CA LEU A 18 -8.81 11.93 45.29
C LEU A 18 -7.54 11.27 44.74
N SER A 19 -6.42 11.33 45.47
CA SER A 19 -5.18 10.67 45.05
C SER A 19 -5.33 9.15 44.97
N GLN A 20 -6.01 8.54 45.95
CA GLN A 20 -6.27 7.09 45.94
C GLN A 20 -7.13 6.68 44.75
N ASN A 21 -8.21 7.41 44.48
CA ASN A 21 -9.09 7.15 43.34
C ASN A 21 -8.35 7.28 42.00
N LEU A 22 -7.45 8.26 41.88
CA LEU A 22 -6.62 8.41 40.67
C LEU A 22 -5.64 7.25 40.48
N ASP A 23 -5.05 6.75 41.56
CA ASP A 23 -4.13 5.62 41.49
C ASP A 23 -4.86 4.31 41.14
N GLU A 24 -6.06 4.11 41.68
CA GLU A 24 -6.92 2.98 41.31
C GLU A 24 -7.34 3.05 39.83
N ALA A 25 -7.82 4.20 39.37
CA ALA A 25 -8.18 4.39 37.96
C ALA A 25 -6.98 4.19 37.03
N ARG A 26 -5.76 4.57 37.46
CA ARG A 26 -4.53 4.32 36.71
C ARG A 26 -4.14 2.85 36.70
N ALA A 27 -4.33 2.13 37.80
CA ALA A 27 -4.06 0.70 37.86
C ALA A 27 -5.00 -0.06 36.92
N ASP A 28 -6.29 0.30 36.92
CA ASP A 28 -7.29 -0.27 36.00
C ASP A 28 -6.98 0.05 34.52
N ALA A 29 -6.63 1.30 34.22
CA ALA A 29 -6.21 1.71 32.87
C ALA A 29 -4.93 0.96 32.41
N ARG A 30 -4.01 0.64 33.32
CA ARG A 30 -2.83 -0.17 33.00
C ARG A 30 -3.19 -1.62 32.74
N ALA A 31 -4.01 -2.22 33.59
CA ALA A 31 -4.44 -3.61 33.43
C ALA A 31 -5.18 -3.84 32.10
N THR A 32 -6.08 -2.91 31.74
CA THR A 32 -6.78 -2.94 30.46
C THR A 32 -5.84 -2.73 29.27
N SER A 33 -4.89 -1.80 29.37
CA SER A 33 -3.87 -1.60 28.33
C SER A 33 -2.95 -2.81 28.15
N GLU A 34 -2.61 -3.51 29.24
CA GLU A 34 -1.78 -4.72 29.19
C GLU A 34 -2.52 -5.87 28.52
N SER A 35 -3.80 -6.08 28.86
CA SER A 35 -4.65 -7.07 28.19
C SER A 35 -4.76 -6.81 26.68
N LEU A 36 -4.95 -5.54 26.28
CA LEU A 36 -5.00 -5.17 24.86
C LEU A 36 -3.64 -5.38 24.18
N ALA A 37 -2.55 -5.05 24.86
CA ALA A 37 -1.21 -5.25 24.32
C ALA A 37 -0.91 -6.74 24.10
N ASP A 38 -1.36 -7.63 24.99
CA ASP A 38 -1.19 -9.08 24.82
C ASP A 38 -2.01 -9.63 23.66
N GLU A 39 -3.23 -9.11 23.43
CA GLU A 39 -4.04 -9.46 22.25
C GLU A 39 -3.34 -9.01 20.95
N ILE A 40 -2.87 -7.76 20.91
CA ILE A 40 -2.12 -7.20 19.76
C ILE A 40 -0.84 -8.00 19.50
N ARG A 41 -0.18 -8.52 20.54
CA ARG A 41 1.02 -9.36 20.38
C ARG A 41 0.72 -10.72 19.76
N GLN A 42 -0.49 -11.25 19.93
CA GLN A 42 -0.91 -12.54 19.39
C GLN A 42 -1.56 -12.44 18.00
N CYS A 43 -2.00 -11.25 17.60
CA CYS A 43 -2.64 -10.98 16.32
C CYS A 43 -1.75 -11.29 15.08
N PRO A 44 -0.46 -10.92 15.04
CA PRO A 44 0.36 -11.00 13.83
C PRO A 44 0.53 -12.42 13.29
N GLU A 45 0.66 -13.42 14.17
CA GLU A 45 0.84 -14.80 13.73
C GLU A 45 -0.45 -15.40 13.15
N LYS A 46 -1.60 -15.07 13.75
CA LYS A 46 -2.92 -15.49 13.27
C LYS A 46 -3.23 -14.82 11.92
N ASP A 47 -2.95 -13.53 11.81
CA ASP A 47 -3.15 -12.76 10.59
C ASP A 47 -2.22 -13.25 9.48
N ARG A 48 -0.95 -13.52 9.80
CA ARG A 48 0.00 -14.07 8.83
C ARG A 48 -0.50 -15.39 8.25
N LYS A 49 -0.96 -16.30 9.10
CA LYS A 49 -1.52 -17.57 8.65
C LYS A 49 -2.77 -17.38 7.78
N LEU A 50 -3.68 -16.50 8.19
CA LEU A 50 -4.89 -16.18 7.42
C LEU A 50 -4.55 -15.60 6.03
N ILE A 51 -3.57 -14.70 5.97
CA ILE A 51 -3.08 -14.10 4.71
C ILE A 51 -2.45 -15.17 3.83
N GLU A 52 -1.65 -16.07 4.40
CA GLU A 52 -1.02 -17.16 3.66
C GLU A 52 -2.07 -18.13 3.09
N ASP A 53 -3.09 -18.49 3.88
CA ASP A 53 -4.20 -19.33 3.45
C ASP A 53 -5.02 -18.63 2.34
N TYR A 54 -5.26 -17.32 2.45
CA TYR A 54 -5.93 -16.53 1.42
C TYR A 54 -5.13 -16.49 0.12
N LYS A 55 -3.82 -16.25 0.18
CA LYS A 55 -2.93 -16.24 -0.99
C LYS A 55 -2.87 -17.59 -1.71
N LYS A 56 -3.03 -18.70 -0.97
CA LYS A 56 -3.11 -20.06 -1.53
C LYS A 56 -4.50 -20.42 -2.06
N SER A 57 -5.50 -19.57 -1.83
CA SER A 57 -6.86 -19.86 -2.27
C SER A 57 -7.00 -19.70 -3.79
N ARG A 58 -7.81 -20.57 -4.41
CA ARG A 58 -8.13 -20.51 -5.84
C ARG A 58 -8.73 -19.17 -6.26
N GLY A 59 -9.48 -18.52 -5.37
CA GLY A 59 -10.08 -17.21 -5.65
C GLY A 59 -9.03 -16.11 -5.85
N PHE A 60 -7.93 -16.16 -5.07
CA PHE A 60 -6.82 -15.23 -5.22
C PHE A 60 -6.08 -15.45 -6.54
N GLU A 61 -5.76 -16.70 -6.87
CA GLU A 61 -5.10 -17.07 -8.15
C GLU A 61 -5.94 -16.64 -9.36
N LEU A 62 -7.24 -16.96 -9.38
CA LEU A 62 -8.14 -16.55 -10.46
C LEU A 62 -8.27 -15.03 -10.55
N GLY A 63 -8.33 -14.34 -9.41
CA GLY A 63 -8.38 -12.88 -9.35
C GLY A 63 -7.12 -12.24 -9.94
N LEU A 64 -5.94 -12.77 -9.62
CA LEU A 64 -4.68 -12.31 -10.19
C LEU A 64 -4.63 -12.49 -11.71
N THR A 65 -4.98 -13.67 -12.21
CA THR A 65 -4.99 -13.97 -13.65
C THR A 65 -5.94 -13.02 -14.39
N TRP A 66 -7.14 -12.83 -13.87
CA TRP A 66 -8.13 -11.98 -14.52
C TRP A 66 -7.72 -10.50 -14.50
N MET A 67 -7.23 -9.99 -13.38
CA MET A 67 -6.76 -8.61 -13.28
C MET A 67 -5.53 -8.36 -14.16
N GLY A 68 -4.60 -9.32 -14.23
CA GLY A 68 -3.44 -9.26 -15.14
C GLY A 68 -3.88 -9.19 -16.60
N GLN A 69 -4.82 -10.06 -17.01
CA GLN A 69 -5.32 -10.10 -18.37
C GLN A 69 -6.04 -8.79 -18.76
N VAL A 70 -6.93 -8.27 -17.90
CA VAL A 70 -7.67 -7.04 -18.18
C VAL A 70 -6.75 -5.82 -18.29
N THR A 71 -5.76 -5.71 -17.39
CA THR A 71 -4.83 -4.58 -17.41
C THR A 71 -3.91 -4.62 -18.63
N TYR A 72 -3.40 -5.80 -18.98
CA TYR A 72 -2.62 -6.01 -20.20
C TYR A 72 -3.45 -5.70 -21.46
N GLU A 73 -4.69 -6.20 -21.52
CA GLU A 73 -5.58 -5.95 -22.66
C GLU A 73 -5.85 -4.48 -22.88
N TYR A 74 -6.19 -3.79 -21.81
CA TYR A 74 -6.45 -2.36 -21.86
C TYR A 74 -5.21 -1.57 -22.29
N GLY A 75 -4.04 -1.88 -21.72
CA GLY A 75 -2.78 -1.24 -22.07
C GLY A 75 -2.40 -1.44 -23.54
N TYR A 76 -2.54 -2.66 -24.05
CA TYR A 76 -2.27 -2.96 -25.45
C TYR A 76 -3.24 -2.25 -26.39
N ARG A 77 -4.54 -2.21 -26.10
CA ARG A 77 -5.52 -1.49 -26.94
C ARG A 77 -5.19 -0.01 -27.05
N ILE A 78 -4.74 0.62 -25.97
CA ILE A 78 -4.25 2.00 -25.99
C ILE A 78 -3.00 2.10 -26.86
N ALA A 79 -2.00 1.26 -26.61
CA ALA A 79 -0.75 1.28 -27.36
C ALA A 79 -0.97 1.08 -28.86
N LEU A 80 -1.87 0.18 -29.25
CA LEU A 80 -2.26 -0.09 -30.63
C LEU A 80 -2.97 1.12 -31.26
N ALA A 81 -3.89 1.76 -30.53
CA ALA A 81 -4.55 2.97 -31.02
C ALA A 81 -3.55 4.11 -31.26
N CYS A 82 -2.61 4.31 -30.32
CA CYS A 82 -1.52 5.27 -30.47
C CYS A 82 -0.61 4.93 -31.65
N PHE A 83 -0.23 3.65 -31.80
CA PHE A 83 0.60 3.19 -32.91
C PHE A 83 -0.05 3.47 -34.26
N ARG A 84 -1.33 3.11 -34.43
CA ARG A 84 -2.10 3.35 -35.66
C ARG A 84 -2.25 4.84 -35.97
N ALA A 85 -2.36 5.69 -34.95
CA ALA A 85 -2.40 7.14 -35.13
C ALA A 85 -1.05 7.71 -35.60
N CYS A 86 0.07 7.16 -35.13
CA CYS A 86 1.41 7.59 -35.50
C CYS A 86 1.90 7.02 -36.83
N TYR A 87 1.45 5.82 -37.20
CA TYR A 87 1.93 5.06 -38.36
C TYR A 87 0.75 4.43 -39.13
N PRO A 88 -0.04 5.23 -39.85
CA PRO A 88 -1.25 4.75 -40.53
C PRO A 88 -0.99 3.73 -41.64
N ASP A 89 0.23 3.69 -42.19
CA ASP A 89 0.60 2.82 -43.30
C ASP A 89 1.14 1.45 -42.85
N LEU A 90 1.35 1.25 -41.53
CA LEU A 90 1.85 -0.02 -40.99
C LEU A 90 0.69 -0.85 -40.43
N GLU A 91 0.50 -2.04 -40.99
CA GLU A 91 -0.48 -3.01 -40.51
C GLU A 91 0.08 -3.86 -39.36
N VAL A 92 -0.68 -3.98 -38.28
CA VAL A 92 -0.41 -4.93 -37.18
C VAL A 92 -1.43 -6.06 -37.33
N VAL A 93 -0.97 -7.21 -37.83
CA VAL A 93 -1.79 -8.36 -38.25
C VAL A 93 -2.13 -9.30 -37.08
N GLU A 94 -1.39 -9.24 -35.98
CA GLU A 94 -1.50 -10.24 -34.91
C GLU A 94 -2.43 -9.78 -33.79
N ASP A 95 -3.30 -10.69 -33.31
CA ASP A 95 -4.10 -10.53 -32.11
C ASP A 95 -3.33 -11.10 -30.91
N PRO A 96 -2.70 -10.27 -30.07
CA PRO A 96 -1.94 -10.76 -28.93
C PRO A 96 -2.82 -11.26 -27.78
N PHE A 97 -4.15 -11.27 -27.93
CA PHE A 97 -5.06 -11.90 -26.98
C PHE A 97 -5.50 -13.29 -27.40
N ALA A 98 -5.16 -13.71 -28.63
CA ALA A 98 -5.29 -15.09 -29.01
C ALA A 98 -4.36 -15.93 -28.12
N SER A 99 -4.90 -16.94 -27.44
CA SER A 99 -4.08 -17.86 -26.65
C SER A 99 -3.17 -18.65 -27.59
N PHE A 100 -1.88 -18.35 -27.58
CA PHE A 100 -0.88 -19.12 -28.32
C PHE A 100 -0.51 -20.39 -27.53
N PRO A 101 -0.54 -21.58 -28.14
CA PRO A 101 -0.14 -22.81 -27.47
C PRO A 101 1.34 -22.79 -27.03
N GLU A 102 2.18 -21.97 -27.66
CA GLU A 102 3.57 -21.73 -27.27
C GLU A 102 3.68 -21.07 -25.88
N ASP A 103 2.76 -20.16 -25.54
CA ASP A 103 2.75 -19.46 -24.25
C ASP A 103 2.37 -20.39 -23.09
N LEU A 104 1.62 -21.46 -23.37
CA LEU A 104 1.29 -22.49 -22.38
C LEU A 104 2.51 -23.33 -21.96
N GLY A 105 3.58 -23.32 -22.78
CA GLY A 105 4.85 -24.00 -22.51
C GLY A 105 5.89 -23.13 -21.82
N VAL A 106 5.61 -21.84 -21.58
CA VAL A 106 6.55 -20.93 -20.91
C VAL A 106 6.50 -21.20 -19.41
N ASP A 107 7.55 -21.86 -18.90
CA ASP A 107 7.72 -22.13 -17.47
C ASP A 107 7.99 -20.83 -16.71
N MET A 108 6.94 -20.25 -16.11
CA MET A 108 7.09 -19.10 -15.23
C MET A 108 7.50 -19.57 -13.83
N PRO A 109 8.66 -19.12 -13.31
CA PRO A 109 9.12 -19.50 -11.98
C PRO A 109 8.09 -19.07 -10.92
N LYS A 110 7.84 -19.96 -9.96
CA LYS A 110 6.86 -19.74 -8.88
C LYS A 110 7.21 -18.56 -7.99
N ASP A 111 8.50 -18.28 -7.86
CA ASP A 111 9.04 -17.19 -7.07
C ASP A 111 10.13 -16.48 -7.89
N VAL A 112 9.95 -15.18 -8.09
CA VAL A 112 11.01 -14.28 -8.57
C VAL A 112 11.37 -13.37 -7.39
N PRO A 113 12.57 -13.50 -6.80
CA PRO A 113 12.96 -12.64 -5.70
C PRO A 113 13.05 -11.20 -6.18
N PHE A 114 12.40 -10.29 -5.48
CA PHE A 114 12.62 -8.86 -5.70
C PHE A 114 14.06 -8.53 -5.26
N ASP A 115 14.73 -7.72 -6.05
CA ASP A 115 16.02 -7.17 -5.69
C ASP A 115 15.81 -6.04 -4.66
N ASP A 116 15.65 -6.42 -3.40
CA ASP A 116 15.54 -5.49 -2.25
C ASP A 116 16.89 -4.87 -1.87
N SER A 117 17.90 -5.04 -2.72
CA SER A 117 19.21 -4.47 -2.48
C SER A 117 19.11 -2.95 -2.54
N THR A 118 19.47 -2.31 -1.41
CA THR A 118 19.48 -0.86 -1.25
C THR A 118 20.71 -0.24 -1.90
N ASN A 119 21.12 -0.75 -3.07
CA ASN A 119 22.14 -0.10 -3.89
C ASN A 119 21.52 1.20 -4.41
N VAL A 120 21.65 2.25 -3.60
CA VAL A 120 21.58 3.62 -4.08
C VAL A 120 22.62 3.69 -5.18
N PRO A 121 22.25 3.91 -6.45
CA PRO A 121 23.26 4.15 -7.46
C PRO A 121 23.99 5.44 -7.05
N GLU A 122 25.23 5.29 -6.57
CA GLU A 122 26.13 6.42 -6.40
C GLU A 122 26.33 7.05 -7.78
N LYS A 123 25.63 8.17 -7.97
CA LYS A 123 25.85 9.18 -9.02
C LYS A 123 25.49 8.77 -10.45
N TYR A 124 24.20 8.79 -10.74
CA TYR A 124 23.77 9.26 -12.07
C TYR A 124 23.73 10.79 -12.07
N GLY A 125 24.88 11.40 -12.39
CA GLY A 125 24.95 12.77 -12.88
C GLY A 125 24.41 12.84 -14.31
N GLY A 126 23.10 12.62 -14.48
CA GLY A 126 22.41 12.79 -15.76
C GLY A 126 22.03 14.26 -15.94
N SER A 127 22.65 14.94 -16.90
CA SER A 127 22.21 16.27 -17.32
C SER A 127 20.79 16.19 -17.89
N PHE A 128 19.84 16.86 -17.24
CA PHE A 128 18.52 17.08 -17.81
C PHE A 128 18.67 17.92 -19.08
N GLN A 129 18.60 17.28 -20.24
CA GLN A 129 18.41 18.00 -21.50
C GLN A 129 16.98 18.54 -21.48
N LYS A 130 16.86 19.86 -21.29
CA LYS A 130 15.58 20.56 -21.30
C LYS A 130 14.98 20.42 -22.70
N CYS A 131 13.85 19.72 -22.83
CA CYS A 131 13.08 19.72 -24.08
C CYS A 131 12.63 21.16 -24.36
N SER A 132 13.22 21.79 -25.37
CA SER A 132 12.74 23.06 -25.87
C SER A 132 11.44 22.83 -26.65
N GLU A 133 10.35 23.45 -26.19
CA GLU A 133 9.10 23.56 -26.93
C GLU A 133 9.36 24.25 -28.28
N VAL A 134 9.24 23.52 -29.38
CA VAL A 134 9.12 24.11 -30.70
C VAL A 134 7.63 24.39 -30.94
N SER A 135 7.18 25.56 -30.47
CA SER A 135 5.90 26.12 -30.84
C SER A 135 5.90 26.41 -32.35
N LYS A 136 5.20 25.59 -33.14
CA LYS A 136 4.89 25.95 -34.54
C LYS A 136 3.60 26.78 -34.55
N PRO A 137 3.56 27.91 -35.25
CA PRO A 137 2.34 28.71 -35.37
C PRO A 137 1.31 27.98 -36.23
N LEU A 138 0.05 28.01 -35.76
CA LEU A 138 -1.12 27.63 -36.53
C LEU A 138 -1.39 28.71 -37.58
N ASP A 139 -1.01 28.46 -38.83
CA ASP A 139 -1.50 29.25 -39.95
C ASP A 139 -2.95 28.89 -40.24
N ARG A 140 -3.79 29.90 -40.05
CA ARG A 140 -5.24 29.92 -40.26
C ARG A 140 -5.52 29.91 -41.76
N ILE A 141 -5.99 28.80 -42.29
CA ILE A 141 -6.46 28.73 -43.68
C ILE A 141 -7.82 29.43 -43.75
N SER A 142 -7.90 30.49 -44.55
CA SER A 142 -9.12 31.04 -45.12
C SER A 142 -8.99 31.09 -46.64
#